data_AF-A0A511R2V0-F1
#
_entry.id   AF-A0A511R2V0-F1
#
_cell.length_a   1.000
_cell.length_b   1.000
_cell.length_c   1.000
_cell.angle_alpha   90.00
_cell.angle_beta   90.00
_cell.angle_gamma   90.00
#
_symmetry.space_group_name_H-M   'P 1'
#
loop_
_entity.id
_entity.type
_entity.pdbx_description
1 polymer ?
#
loop_
_entity_poly.entity_id
_entity_poly.type
_entity_poly.pdbx_seq_one_letter_code
_entity_poly.pdbx_strand_id
1 'polypeptide(L)'
;MAENQASQASSDMRKLASASNPLQVVQNPIVVSTSLGVLGAYWLRKTLYTQRRDIFGWADRKDGRVVYWQVDKNGKPIVGKENQNAYTSRIVFNLAGVLLGTILINNNLIEDATADYIGLGVAAGSFANLVMTLFQID
;
A
#
# COMPACT_ATOMS: atom_id res chain seq x y z
N MET A 1 -1.77 -22.52 20.20
CA MET A 1 -0.97 -22.43 18.96
C MET A 1 -0.67 -20.99 18.57
N ALA A 2 -1.64 -20.06 18.59
CA ALA A 2 -1.41 -18.63 18.35
C ALA A 2 -0.36 -17.97 19.28
N GLU A 3 -0.32 -18.38 20.55
CA GLU A 3 0.64 -17.87 21.55
C GLU A 3 2.10 -18.24 21.23
N ASN A 4 2.33 -19.40 20.60
CA ASN A 4 3.66 -19.83 20.17
C ASN A 4 4.12 -19.06 18.92
N GLN A 5 3.24 -18.82 17.95
CA GLN A 5 3.55 -18.05 16.73
C GLN A 5 3.84 -16.57 17.05
N ALA A 6 3.05 -15.94 17.92
CA ALA A 6 3.28 -14.57 18.37
C ALA A 6 4.62 -14.42 19.14
N SER A 7 4.98 -15.42 19.94
CA SER A 7 6.25 -15.48 20.65
C SER A 7 7.44 -15.64 19.69
N GLN A 8 7.27 -16.43 18.63
CA GLN A 8 8.30 -16.65 17.60
C GLN A 8 8.51 -15.41 16.74
N ALA A 9 7.43 -14.77 16.28
CA ALA A 9 7.48 -13.48 15.57
C ALA A 9 8.15 -12.38 16.41
N SER A 10 7.85 -12.34 17.73
CA SER A 10 8.48 -11.40 18.66
C SER A 10 9.98 -11.66 18.90
N SER A 11 10.43 -12.91 18.78
CA SER A 11 11.84 -13.29 18.82
C SER A 11 12.54 -12.90 17.51
N ASP A 12 11.90 -13.13 16.38
CA ASP A 12 12.48 -12.84 15.06
C ASP A 12 12.54 -11.33 14.78
N MET A 13 11.56 -10.56 15.23
CA MET A 13 11.62 -9.09 15.24
C MET A 13 12.77 -8.56 16.09
N ARG A 14 13.04 -9.17 17.25
CA ARG A 14 14.18 -8.80 18.10
C ARG A 14 15.52 -9.10 17.43
N LYS A 15 15.63 -10.22 16.71
CA LYS A 15 16.81 -10.53 15.89
C LYS A 15 17.01 -9.53 14.76
N LEU A 16 15.93 -9.11 14.10
CA LEU A 16 15.93 -8.07 13.07
C LEU A 16 16.43 -6.73 13.60
N ALA A 17 15.95 -6.31 14.78
CA ALA A 17 16.37 -5.07 15.43
C ALA A 17 17.86 -5.10 15.84
N SER A 18 18.43 -6.29 16.06
CA SER A 18 19.84 -6.48 16.39
C SER A 18 20.75 -6.70 15.17
N ALA A 19 20.19 -6.85 13.97
CA ALA A 19 20.97 -7.05 12.74
C ALA A 19 21.62 -5.72 12.31
N SER A 20 22.91 -5.57 12.62
CA SER A 20 23.69 -4.36 12.28
C SER A 20 24.33 -4.42 10.88
N ASN A 21 24.24 -5.55 10.18
CA ASN A 21 24.75 -5.72 8.81
C ASN A 21 23.63 -5.52 7.76
N PRO A 22 23.70 -4.50 6.89
CA PRO A 22 22.70 -4.25 5.85
C PRO A 22 22.46 -5.43 4.91
N LEU A 23 23.49 -6.25 4.63
CA LEU A 23 23.35 -7.41 3.76
C LEU A 23 22.43 -8.49 4.38
N GLN A 24 22.47 -8.63 5.71
CA GLN A 24 21.59 -9.55 6.43
C GLN A 24 20.14 -9.07 6.44
N VAL A 25 19.91 -7.75 6.43
CA VAL A 25 18.57 -7.16 6.37
C VAL A 25 17.92 -7.44 5.01
N VAL A 26 18.63 -7.23 3.89
CA VAL A 26 18.07 -7.45 2.54
C VAL A 26 17.87 -8.93 2.19
N GLN A 27 18.56 -9.84 2.89
CA GLN A 27 18.40 -11.28 2.74
C GLN A 27 17.38 -11.87 3.72
N ASN A 28 16.88 -11.08 4.68
CA ASN A 28 15.95 -11.57 5.68
C ASN A 28 14.57 -11.87 5.04
N PRO A 29 14.03 -13.10 5.17
CA PRO A 29 12.75 -13.46 4.59
C PRO A 29 11.59 -12.54 5.00
N ILE A 30 11.58 -12.04 6.23
CA ILE A 30 10.56 -11.10 6.72
C ILE A 30 10.61 -9.79 5.94
N VAL A 31 11.82 -9.24 5.76
CA VAL A 31 12.03 -7.99 5.01
C VAL A 31 11.67 -8.17 3.55
N VAL A 32 12.09 -9.28 2.95
CA VAL A 32 11.78 -9.60 1.55
C VAL A 32 10.27 -9.73 1.36
N SER A 33 9.59 -10.53 2.17
CA SER A 33 8.14 -10.76 2.06
C SER A 33 7.33 -9.49 2.31
N THR A 34 7.69 -8.71 3.32
CA THR A 34 7.05 -7.40 3.56
C THR A 34 7.26 -6.46 2.38
N SER A 35 8.47 -6.42 1.84
CA SER A 35 8.79 -5.58 0.67
C SER A 35 8.02 -6.01 -0.57
N LEU A 36 7.83 -7.32 -0.78
CA LEU A 36 7.00 -7.86 -1.87
C LEU A 36 5.52 -7.45 -1.70
N GLY A 37 5.00 -7.48 -0.48
CA GLY A 37 3.65 -6.98 -0.19
C GLY A 37 3.49 -5.50 -0.53
N VAL A 38 4.45 -4.66 -0.11
CA VAL A 38 4.47 -3.23 -0.45
C VAL A 38 4.54 -3.01 -1.96
N LEU A 39 5.43 -3.73 -2.64
CA LEU A 39 5.60 -3.64 -4.10
C LEU A 39 4.32 -4.03 -4.84
N GLY A 40 3.70 -5.15 -4.45
CA GLY A 40 2.45 -5.62 -5.04
C GLY A 40 1.31 -4.62 -4.86
N ALA A 41 1.13 -4.09 -3.65
CA ALA A 41 0.14 -3.05 -3.38
C ALA A 41 0.39 -1.77 -4.19
N TYR A 42 1.65 -1.33 -4.27
CA TYR A 42 2.04 -0.17 -5.08
C TYR A 42 1.71 -0.38 -6.56
N TRP A 43 2.07 -1.54 -7.12
CA TRP A 43 1.89 -1.85 -8.52
C TRP A 43 0.40 -1.96 -8.89
N LEU A 44 -0.39 -2.63 -8.06
CA LEU A 44 -1.83 -2.74 -8.23
C LEU A 44 -2.49 -1.36 -8.23
N ARG A 45 -2.18 -0.52 -7.24
CA ARG A 45 -2.68 0.85 -7.15
C ARG A 45 -2.30 1.66 -8.39
N LYS A 46 -1.03 1.65 -8.79
CA LYS A 46 -0.55 2.42 -9.96
C LYS A 46 -1.27 1.99 -11.23
N THR A 47 -1.47 0.68 -11.39
CA THR A 47 -2.22 0.10 -12.51
C THR A 47 -3.66 0.57 -12.50
N LEU A 48 -4.35 0.48 -11.36
CA LEU A 48 -5.75 0.90 -11.24
C LEU A 48 -5.93 2.40 -11.44
N TYR A 49 -5.04 3.24 -10.91
CA TYR A 49 -5.09 4.68 -11.13
C TYR A 49 -4.88 5.05 -12.61
N THR A 50 -4.08 4.26 -13.33
CA THR A 50 -3.82 4.50 -14.76
C THR A 50 -4.97 4.00 -15.63
N GLN A 51 -5.53 2.82 -15.31
CA GLN A 51 -6.61 2.22 -16.09
C GLN A 51 -7.98 2.84 -15.79
N ARG A 52 -8.22 3.27 -14.55
CA ARG A 52 -9.50 3.81 -14.07
C ARG A 52 -9.39 5.29 -13.72
N ARG A 53 -8.83 6.08 -14.63
CA ARG A 53 -8.77 7.55 -14.48
C ARG A 53 -10.14 8.21 -14.45
N ASP A 54 -11.18 7.53 -14.94
CA ASP A 54 -12.58 7.91 -14.76
C ASP A 54 -12.97 7.99 -13.28
N ILE A 55 -12.49 7.05 -12.46
CA ILE A 55 -12.74 7.02 -11.00
C ILE A 55 -11.70 7.85 -10.25
N PHE A 56 -10.43 7.58 -10.49
CA PHE A 56 -9.34 8.07 -9.64
C PHE A 56 -8.76 9.41 -10.07
N GLY A 57 -9.16 9.92 -11.24
CA GLY A 57 -8.67 11.17 -11.81
C GLY A 57 -7.16 11.18 -12.11
N TRP A 58 -6.76 12.17 -12.89
CA TRP A 58 -5.35 12.47 -13.11
C TRP A 58 -4.84 13.39 -12.00
N ALA A 59 -3.91 12.92 -11.17
CA ALA A 59 -3.33 13.73 -10.10
C ALA A 59 -2.37 14.78 -10.69
N ASP A 60 -2.50 16.01 -10.21
CA ASP A 60 -1.66 17.14 -10.59
C ASP A 60 -1.58 18.11 -9.42
N ARG A 61 -0.58 19.01 -9.43
CA ARG A 61 -0.40 20.01 -8.38
C ARG A 61 -0.76 21.38 -8.90
N LYS A 62 -1.76 22.02 -8.28
CA LYS A 62 -2.22 23.36 -8.63
C LYS A 62 -2.42 24.19 -7.37
N ASP A 63 -1.86 25.40 -7.34
CA ASP A 63 -2.04 26.36 -6.24
C ASP A 63 -1.72 25.78 -4.85
N GLY A 64 -0.67 24.96 -4.76
CA GLY A 64 -0.21 24.34 -3.52
C GLY A 64 -1.01 23.12 -3.04
N ARG A 65 -2.12 22.77 -3.71
CA ARG A 65 -2.94 21.58 -3.41
C ARG A 65 -2.83 20.52 -4.51
N VAL A 66 -3.11 19.28 -4.15
CA VAL A 66 -3.29 18.20 -5.13
C VAL A 66 -4.71 18.28 -5.69
N VAL A 67 -4.82 18.32 -7.02
CA VAL A 67 -6.08 18.30 -7.76
C VAL A 67 -6.15 17.04 -8.62
N TYR A 68 -7.37 16.56 -8.85
CA TYR A 68 -7.59 15.38 -9.68
C TYR A 68 -8.42 15.76 -10.90
N TRP A 69 -7.79 15.85 -12.06
CA TRP A 69 -8.48 16.20 -13.30
C TRP A 69 -9.27 15.03 -13.86
N GLN A 70 -10.41 15.33 -14.49
CA GLN A 70 -11.04 14.39 -15.42
C GLN A 70 -10.12 14.16 -16.61
N VAL A 71 -10.30 13.03 -17.29
CA VAL A 71 -9.56 12.72 -18.51
C VAL A 71 -10.44 12.72 -19.75
N ASP A 72 -9.84 13.05 -20.88
CA ASP A 72 -10.46 12.95 -22.19
C ASP A 72 -10.48 11.49 -22.70
N LYS A 73 -11.02 11.28 -23.91
CA LYS A 73 -11.07 9.96 -24.57
C LYS A 73 -9.68 9.38 -24.85
N ASN A 74 -8.62 10.20 -24.82
CA ASN A 74 -7.23 9.81 -25.04
C ASN A 74 -6.49 9.58 -23.71
N GLY A 75 -7.18 9.69 -22.57
CA GLY A 75 -6.61 9.54 -21.23
C GLY A 75 -5.78 10.73 -20.76
N LYS A 76 -5.83 11.88 -21.45
CA LYS A 76 -5.12 13.11 -21.07
C LYS A 76 -5.97 13.96 -20.13
N PRO A 77 -5.36 14.72 -19.20
CA PRO A 77 -6.11 15.54 -18.26
C PRO A 77 -6.82 16.70 -18.96
N ILE A 78 -8.07 16.94 -18.60
CA ILE A 78 -8.84 18.12 -18.99
C ILE A 78 -8.63 19.17 -17.89
N VAL A 79 -7.60 19.99 -18.05
CA VAL A 79 -7.24 21.04 -17.09
C VAL A 79 -8.42 22.00 -16.90
N GLY A 80 -8.76 22.25 -15.63
CA GLY A 80 -9.92 23.08 -15.26
C GLY A 80 -11.21 22.30 -14.99
N LYS A 81 -11.25 20.99 -15.31
CA LYS A 81 -12.39 20.12 -14.98
C LYS A 81 -12.00 19.07 -13.94
N GLU A 82 -12.18 19.41 -12.66
CA GLU A 82 -11.85 18.51 -11.55
C GLU A 82 -12.86 17.34 -11.44
N ASN A 83 -12.35 16.16 -11.07
CA ASN A 83 -13.13 15.01 -10.64
C ASN A 83 -13.35 15.10 -9.13
N GLN A 84 -14.51 15.60 -8.73
CA GLN A 84 -14.87 15.82 -7.33
C GLN A 84 -14.89 14.52 -6.50
N ASN A 85 -15.10 13.36 -7.14
CA ASN A 85 -15.17 12.07 -6.45
C ASN A 85 -13.82 11.35 -6.38
N ALA A 86 -12.79 11.82 -7.09
CA ALA A 86 -11.50 11.15 -7.17
C ALA A 86 -10.78 11.09 -5.81
N TYR A 87 -10.84 12.18 -5.03
CA TYR A 87 -10.25 12.23 -3.69
C TYR A 87 -10.84 11.14 -2.78
N THR A 88 -12.17 11.12 -2.66
CA THR A 88 -12.89 10.12 -1.86
C THR A 88 -12.64 8.71 -2.37
N SER A 89 -12.66 8.51 -3.69
CA SER A 89 -12.39 7.20 -4.31
C SER A 89 -11.01 6.67 -3.97
N ARG A 90 -9.98 7.54 -3.97
CA ARG A 90 -8.62 7.17 -3.57
C ARG A 90 -8.53 6.83 -2.08
N ILE A 91 -9.21 7.58 -1.20
CA ILE A 91 -9.29 7.26 0.23
C ILE A 91 -9.90 5.87 0.43
N VAL A 92 -11.08 5.63 -0.15
CA VAL A 92 -11.79 4.36 -0.03
C VAL A 92 -10.95 3.21 -0.57
N PHE A 93 -10.29 3.41 -1.73
CA PHE A 93 -9.43 2.40 -2.32
C PHE A 93 -8.22 2.06 -1.44
N ASN A 94 -7.52 3.07 -0.90
CA ASN A 94 -6.39 2.83 -0.01
C ASN A 94 -6.85 2.18 1.31
N LEU A 95 -7.99 2.60 1.87
CA LEU A 95 -8.55 1.97 3.06
C LEU A 95 -8.93 0.50 2.81
N ALA A 96 -9.52 0.19 1.65
CA ALA A 96 -9.79 -1.18 1.25
C ALA A 96 -8.49 -2.00 1.16
N GLY A 97 -7.42 -1.42 0.63
CA GLY A 97 -6.09 -2.04 0.63
C GLY A 97 -5.56 -2.34 2.04
N VAL A 98 -5.75 -1.42 2.99
CA VAL A 98 -5.41 -1.66 4.41
C VAL A 98 -6.18 -2.86 4.96
N LEU A 99 -7.51 -2.87 4.79
CA LEU A 99 -8.37 -3.96 5.27
C LEU A 99 -8.00 -5.30 4.64
N LEU A 100 -7.76 -5.34 3.33
CA LEU A 100 -7.33 -6.55 2.63
C LEU A 100 -5.98 -7.05 3.15
N GLY A 101 -5.01 -6.15 3.34
CA GLY A 101 -3.72 -6.49 3.94
C GLY A 101 -3.88 -7.04 5.35
N THR A 102 -4.72 -6.42 6.18
CA THR A 102 -5.01 -6.90 7.54
C THR A 102 -5.70 -8.26 7.56
N ILE A 103 -6.57 -8.58 6.59
CA ILE A 103 -7.19 -9.90 6.48
C ILE A 103 -6.17 -10.98 6.08
N LEU A 104 -5.15 -10.61 5.30
CA LEU A 104 -4.07 -11.53 4.93
C LEU A 104 -3.16 -11.86 6.13
N ILE A 105 -2.99 -10.92 7.06
CA ILE A 105 -2.32 -11.15 8.36
C ILE A 105 -3.29 -11.97 9.22
N ASN A 106 -2.89 -13.15 9.67
CA ASN A 106 -3.74 -14.09 10.43
C ASN A 106 -4.74 -14.89 9.57
N ASN A 107 -4.41 -15.10 8.30
CA ASN A 107 -5.20 -15.97 7.45
C ASN A 107 -4.82 -17.45 7.66
N ASN A 108 -5.68 -18.23 8.30
CA ASN A 108 -5.49 -19.68 8.49
C ASN A 108 -5.50 -20.49 7.18
N LEU A 109 -5.72 -19.85 6.02
CA LEU A 109 -5.69 -20.50 4.71
C LEU A 109 -4.27 -20.82 4.21
N ILE A 110 -3.24 -20.15 4.76
CA ILE A 110 -1.84 -20.39 4.41
C ILE A 110 -1.07 -20.56 5.74
N GLU A 111 -0.57 -21.76 6.01
CA GLU A 111 0.16 -22.10 7.26
C GLU A 111 1.56 -21.46 7.36
N ASP A 112 1.94 -20.61 6.39
CA ASP A 112 3.25 -20.00 6.28
C ASP A 112 3.24 -18.55 6.79
N ALA A 113 4.09 -18.26 7.78
CA ALA A 113 4.31 -16.92 8.34
C ALA A 113 4.71 -15.89 7.27
N THR A 114 5.21 -16.32 6.11
CA THR A 114 5.49 -15.48 4.94
C THR A 114 4.25 -14.72 4.46
N ALA A 115 3.07 -15.33 4.51
CA ALA A 115 1.81 -14.70 4.09
C ALA A 115 1.43 -13.52 5.00
N ASP A 116 1.68 -13.64 6.31
CA ASP A 116 1.45 -12.57 7.27
C ASP A 116 2.32 -11.35 6.96
N TYR A 117 3.59 -11.56 6.63
CA TYR A 117 4.49 -10.46 6.28
C TYR A 117 4.15 -9.82 4.93
N ILE A 118 3.67 -10.60 3.95
CA ILE A 118 3.13 -10.03 2.71
C ILE A 118 1.89 -9.18 3.00
N GLY A 119 0.95 -9.68 3.81
CA GLY A 119 -0.24 -8.96 4.26
C GLY A 119 0.10 -7.66 4.98
N LEU A 120 1.11 -7.70 5.86
CA LEU A 120 1.67 -6.53 6.52
C LEU A 120 2.22 -5.52 5.52
N GLY A 121 2.96 -5.97 4.52
CA GLY A 121 3.47 -5.13 3.45
C GLY A 121 2.35 -4.44 2.64
N VAL A 122 1.29 -5.18 2.30
CA VAL A 122 0.11 -4.64 1.62
C VAL A 122 -0.56 -3.58 2.48
N ALA A 123 -0.84 -3.90 3.75
CA ALA A 123 -1.49 -2.98 4.68
C ALA A 123 -0.68 -1.70 4.88
N ALA A 124 0.64 -1.82 5.10
CA ALA A 124 1.53 -0.69 5.30
C ALA A 124 1.64 0.18 4.04
N GLY A 125 1.79 -0.42 2.86
CA GLY A 125 1.87 0.31 1.60
C GLY A 125 0.57 1.07 1.28
N SER A 126 -0.58 0.44 1.52
CA SER A 126 -1.89 1.09 1.36
C SER A 126 -2.13 2.19 2.39
N PHE A 127 -1.75 1.97 3.65
CA PHE A 127 -1.88 2.98 4.71
C PHE A 127 -1.01 4.20 4.44
N ALA A 128 0.24 4.01 4.00
CA ALA A 128 1.11 5.12 3.60
C ALA A 128 0.46 5.98 2.50
N ASN A 129 -0.18 5.36 1.51
CA ASN A 129 -0.89 6.08 0.45
C ASN A 129 -2.18 6.75 0.92
N LEU A 130 -2.87 6.17 1.92
CA LEU A 130 -4.00 6.83 2.58
C LEU A 130 -3.53 8.12 3.27
N VAL A 131 -2.45 8.04 4.06
CA VAL A 131 -1.84 9.20 4.72
C VAL A 131 -1.42 10.25 3.70
N MET A 132 -0.70 9.86 2.65
CA MET A 132 -0.32 10.78 1.57
C MET A 132 -1.54 11.47 0.94
N THR A 133 -2.63 10.74 0.70
CA THR A 133 -3.86 11.32 0.15
C THR A 133 -4.50 12.31 1.13
N LEU A 134 -4.61 11.97 2.40
CA LEU A 134 -5.20 12.82 3.44
C LEU A 134 -4.42 14.13 3.63
N PHE A 135 -3.09 14.05 3.59
CA PHE A 135 -2.21 15.20 3.75
C PHE A 135 -1.80 15.87 2.42
N GLN A 136 -2.37 15.44 1.29
CA GLN A 136 -2.08 15.97 -0.04
C GLN A 136 -0.57 15.98 -0.40
N ILE A 137 0.11 14.90 -0.01
CA ILE A 137 1.52 14.63 -0.34
C ILE A 137 1.53 13.81 -1.63
N ASP A 138 2.29 14.24 -2.64
CA ASP A 138 2.52 13.50 -3.89
C ASP A 138 3.93 12.92 -3.92
#